data_AF-A0A4V4NBP7-F1
#
_entry.id   AF-A0A4V4NBP7-F1
#
_cell.length_a   1.000
_cell.length_b   1.000
_cell.length_c   1.000
_cell.angle_alpha   90.00
_cell.angle_beta   90.00
_cell.angle_gamma   90.00
#
_symmetry.space_group_name_H-M   'P 1'
#
loop_
_entity.id
_entity.type
_entity.pdbx_description
1 polymer ?
#
loop_
_entity_poly.entity_id
_entity_poly.type
_entity_poly.pdbx_seq_one_letter_code
_entity_poly.pdbx_strand_id
1 'polypeptide(L)'
;MGSTQFGNFFNFCRDSTLPVCNVLSDDHSQSGPWGGCELTGISLSGGRKLGNLGSILLAAFAIIASIYLLLRSERKKAAVGRREMQLFLASFIVIELCEIFTVGEFPLAENVRIAFTGIHIGMIIASTWILMLNAVVGYQIVDDGTPLSIGLIVASAAILLGGTLYVTLDTGFQWTNYWDSSYQPPNRHIALYVLYQLVPLIFLVAFFVLETILVVRVLGEMRPMLYLTAALLLFAIGQIFNYVVSSHICNGTNGAVDGALFQTLFTLLAVVAVWIFWSSITEDDWPMPVGNNFP
;
A
#
# COMPACT_ATOMS: atom_id res chain seq x y z
N MET A 1 -12.72 32.90 -6.50
CA MET A 1 -12.28 32.30 -5.21
C MET A 1 -11.47 31.07 -5.56
N GLY A 2 -10.18 31.05 -5.25
CA GLY A 2 -9.28 29.96 -5.64
C GLY A 2 -9.70 28.66 -4.95
N SER A 3 -10.30 27.74 -5.69
CA SER A 3 -10.67 26.43 -5.16
C SER A 3 -9.39 25.66 -4.83
N THR A 4 -9.28 25.23 -3.57
CA THR A 4 -8.17 24.37 -3.14
C THR A 4 -8.24 23.04 -3.90
N GLN A 5 -7.13 22.58 -4.49
CA GLN A 5 -7.06 21.26 -5.15
C GLN A 5 -7.24 20.08 -4.18
N PHE A 6 -7.15 20.35 -2.88
CA PHE A 6 -7.37 19.38 -1.82
C PHE A 6 -8.72 18.66 -1.97
N GLY A 7 -8.68 17.33 -1.98
CA GLY A 7 -9.86 16.48 -2.10
C GLY A 7 -10.35 16.24 -3.53
N ASN A 8 -9.81 16.88 -4.57
CA ASN A 8 -10.25 16.67 -5.95
C ASN A 8 -9.52 15.46 -6.56
N PHE A 9 -10.27 14.50 -7.10
CA PHE A 9 -9.72 13.31 -7.74
C PHE A 9 -9.67 13.37 -9.27
N PHE A 10 -10.36 14.33 -9.90
CA PHE A 10 -10.48 14.38 -11.37
C PHE A 10 -9.15 14.25 -12.12
N ASN A 11 -8.13 15.05 -11.77
CA ASN A 11 -6.83 14.97 -12.44
C ASN A 11 -6.05 13.71 -12.05
N PHE A 12 -6.19 13.22 -10.81
CA PHE A 12 -5.54 11.98 -10.39
C PHE A 12 -6.07 10.77 -11.18
N CYS A 13 -7.40 10.68 -11.34
CA CYS A 13 -8.02 9.60 -12.12
C CYS A 13 -7.83 9.76 -13.63
N ARG A 14 -7.64 10.99 -14.14
CA ARG A 14 -7.24 11.22 -15.55
C ARG A 14 -5.85 10.66 -15.85
N ASP A 15 -4.92 10.89 -14.94
CA ASP A 15 -3.49 10.72 -15.19
C ASP A 15 -2.93 9.39 -14.65
N SER A 16 -3.68 8.69 -13.79
CA SER A 16 -3.25 7.49 -13.07
C SER A 16 -4.40 6.49 -12.85
N THR A 17 -4.10 5.20 -12.95
CA THR A 17 -5.01 4.13 -12.50
C THR A 17 -4.95 4.01 -10.98
N LEU A 18 -6.03 4.36 -10.28
CA LEU A 18 -6.09 4.30 -8.81
C LEU A 18 -7.32 3.51 -8.36
N PRO A 19 -7.25 2.75 -7.26
CA PRO A 19 -8.41 2.01 -6.77
C PRO A 19 -9.61 2.92 -6.51
N VAL A 20 -9.37 4.13 -5.97
CA VAL A 20 -10.43 5.11 -5.66
C VAL A 20 -11.25 5.53 -6.88
N CYS A 21 -10.68 5.49 -8.09
CA CYS A 21 -11.40 5.90 -9.30
C CYS A 21 -12.57 4.96 -9.61
N ASN A 22 -12.49 3.68 -9.22
CA ASN A 22 -13.58 2.70 -9.37
C ASN A 22 -14.86 3.08 -8.60
N VAL A 23 -14.79 3.96 -7.61
CA VAL A 23 -15.98 4.41 -6.84
C VAL A 23 -16.33 5.88 -7.10
N LEU A 24 -15.67 6.52 -8.07
CA LEU A 24 -15.92 7.93 -8.45
C LEU A 24 -16.42 8.09 -9.88
N SER A 25 -16.52 6.99 -10.64
CA SER A 25 -17.13 6.92 -11.97
C SER A 25 -18.52 6.29 -11.89
N ASP A 26 -19.43 6.72 -12.77
CA ASP A 26 -20.77 6.13 -12.87
C ASP A 26 -20.74 4.63 -13.25
N ASP A 27 -19.79 4.21 -14.11
CA ASP A 27 -19.64 2.81 -14.54
C ASP A 27 -18.78 1.95 -13.58
N HIS A 28 -18.45 2.49 -12.40
CA HIS A 28 -17.57 1.87 -11.41
C HIS A 28 -16.29 1.27 -12.00
N SER A 29 -15.56 2.05 -12.79
CA SER A 29 -14.38 1.64 -13.53
C SER A 29 -13.28 2.71 -13.49
N GLN A 30 -12.18 2.46 -14.19
CA GLN A 30 -11.09 3.45 -14.32
C GLN A 30 -11.41 4.51 -15.39
N SER A 31 -12.40 4.24 -16.24
CA SER A 31 -12.94 5.21 -17.20
C SER A 31 -14.08 6.00 -16.54
N GLY A 32 -13.95 7.32 -16.49
CA GLY A 32 -14.92 8.22 -15.89
C GLY A 32 -14.94 9.59 -16.58
N PRO A 33 -15.59 10.62 -16.00
CA PRO A 33 -15.76 11.93 -16.64
C PRO A 33 -14.45 12.72 -16.85
N TRP A 34 -13.32 12.17 -16.41
CA TRP A 34 -11.99 12.79 -16.46
C TRP A 34 -11.26 12.66 -17.81
N GLY A 35 -11.66 11.72 -18.66
CA GLY A 35 -10.98 11.42 -19.92
C GLY A 35 -9.52 10.96 -19.71
N GLY A 36 -8.66 11.16 -20.70
CA GLY A 36 -7.26 10.73 -20.64
C GLY A 36 -6.98 9.45 -21.41
N CYS A 37 -5.85 8.81 -21.13
CA CYS A 37 -5.49 7.56 -21.76
C CYS A 37 -6.15 6.40 -21.00
N GLU A 38 -6.99 5.64 -21.70
CA GLU A 38 -7.64 4.47 -21.11
C GLU A 38 -6.83 3.21 -21.34
N LEU A 39 -6.74 2.37 -20.31
CA LEU A 39 -6.16 1.05 -20.43
C LEU A 39 -7.08 0.15 -21.25
N THR A 40 -6.57 -0.38 -22.36
CA THR A 40 -7.27 -1.36 -23.20
C THR A 40 -6.71 -2.76 -23.01
N GLY A 41 -5.43 -2.86 -22.66
CA GLY A 41 -4.75 -4.12 -22.36
C GLY A 41 -5.03 -5.24 -23.36
N ILE A 42 -5.47 -6.40 -22.87
CA ILE A 42 -5.83 -7.57 -23.70
C ILE A 42 -7.35 -7.66 -23.88
N SER A 43 -7.80 -7.67 -25.12
CA SER A 43 -9.20 -7.94 -25.47
C SER A 43 -9.58 -9.40 -25.20
N LEU A 44 -10.66 -9.60 -24.46
CA LEU A 44 -11.26 -10.89 -24.12
C LEU A 44 -12.56 -11.12 -24.92
N SER A 45 -13.09 -12.34 -24.85
CA SER A 45 -14.39 -12.66 -25.45
C SER A 45 -15.53 -11.86 -24.80
N GLY A 46 -16.50 -11.45 -25.63
CA GLY A 46 -17.67 -10.68 -25.20
C GLY A 46 -17.40 -9.18 -25.00
N GLY A 47 -16.40 -8.61 -25.68
CA GLY A 47 -16.10 -7.18 -25.60
C GLY A 47 -15.46 -6.72 -24.29
N ARG A 48 -15.07 -7.67 -23.42
CA ARG A 48 -14.37 -7.39 -22.16
C ARG A 48 -12.89 -7.14 -22.44
N LYS A 49 -12.23 -6.44 -21.52
CA LYS A 49 -10.79 -6.20 -21.54
C LYS A 49 -10.16 -6.60 -20.21
N LEU A 50 -8.91 -7.03 -20.28
CA LEU A 50 -8.02 -7.16 -19.13
C LEU A 50 -7.05 -5.98 -19.20
N GLY A 51 -7.20 -4.98 -18.33
CA GLY A 51 -6.50 -3.69 -18.47
C GLY A 51 -4.99 -3.79 -18.23
N ASN A 52 -4.54 -3.65 -16.98
CA ASN A 52 -3.10 -3.60 -16.69
C ASN A 52 -2.54 -5.00 -16.36
N LEU A 53 -2.17 -5.76 -17.41
CA LEU A 53 -1.53 -7.07 -17.24
C LEU A 53 -0.22 -6.97 -16.42
N GLY A 54 0.53 -5.88 -16.59
CA GLY A 54 1.78 -5.65 -15.86
C GLY A 54 1.56 -5.59 -14.35
N SER A 55 0.62 -4.77 -13.88
CA SER A 55 0.24 -4.70 -12.47
C SER A 55 -0.29 -6.03 -11.96
N ILE A 56 -1.12 -6.75 -12.72
CA ILE A 56 -1.63 -8.07 -12.32
C ILE A 56 -0.48 -9.06 -12.05
N LEU A 57 0.47 -9.17 -12.98
CA LEU A 57 1.59 -10.10 -12.86
C LEU A 57 2.54 -9.71 -11.73
N LEU A 58 2.80 -8.41 -11.57
CA LEU A 58 3.66 -7.91 -10.50
C LEU A 58 3.01 -8.06 -9.13
N ALA A 59 1.70 -7.85 -9.00
CA ALA A 59 0.96 -8.08 -7.77
C ALA A 59 0.96 -9.57 -7.41
N ALA A 60 0.77 -10.47 -8.38
CA ALA A 60 0.90 -11.91 -8.16
C ALA A 60 2.32 -12.29 -7.68
N PHE A 61 3.36 -11.69 -8.27
CA PHE A 61 4.74 -11.87 -7.82
C PHE A 61 4.97 -11.29 -6.41
N ALA A 62 4.38 -10.12 -6.10
CA ALA A 62 4.46 -9.48 -4.80
C ALA A 62 3.83 -10.34 -3.70
N ILE A 63 2.71 -11.03 -3.98
CA ILE A 63 2.10 -12.01 -3.09
C ILE A 63 3.09 -13.15 -2.81
N ILE A 64 3.69 -13.75 -3.85
CA ILE A 64 4.64 -14.87 -3.68
C ILE A 64 5.87 -14.43 -2.88
N ALA A 65 6.44 -13.27 -3.21
CA ALA A 65 7.58 -12.70 -2.51
C ALA A 65 7.24 -12.42 -1.03
N SER A 66 6.07 -11.86 -0.75
CA SER A 66 5.62 -11.56 0.62
C SER A 66 5.35 -12.81 1.44
N ILE A 67 4.77 -13.86 0.84
CA ILE A 67 4.64 -15.18 1.47
C ILE A 67 6.03 -15.74 1.82
N TYR A 68 6.98 -15.66 0.89
CA TYR A 68 8.36 -16.09 1.14
C TYR A 68 9.00 -15.32 2.30
N LEU A 69 8.85 -13.99 2.35
CA LEU A 69 9.35 -13.16 3.45
C LEU A 69 8.66 -13.49 4.78
N LEU A 70 7.35 -13.73 4.78
CA LEU A 70 6.58 -14.10 5.96
C LEU A 70 7.09 -15.43 6.56
N LEU A 71 7.33 -16.43 5.71
CA LEU A 71 7.93 -17.71 6.12
C LEU A 71 9.36 -17.54 6.61
N ARG A 72 10.13 -16.59 6.05
CA ARG A 72 11.48 -16.28 6.50
C ARG A 72 11.48 -15.56 7.85
N SER A 73 10.51 -14.69 8.11
CA SER A 73 10.30 -14.06 9.43
C SER A 73 10.03 -15.09 10.52
N GLU A 74 9.29 -16.17 10.24
CA GLU A 74 9.00 -17.22 11.25
C GLU A 74 10.28 -17.89 11.78
N ARG A 75 11.32 -17.98 10.95
CA ARG A 75 12.61 -18.59 11.31
C ARG A 75 13.44 -17.73 12.27
N LYS A 76 13.20 -16.42 12.35
CA LYS A 76 13.92 -15.49 13.23
C LYS A 76 13.28 -15.42 14.63
N LYS A 77 13.47 -16.47 15.43
CA LYS A 77 12.73 -16.63 16.72
C LYS A 77 13.05 -15.58 17.77
N ALA A 78 14.26 -15.00 17.74
CA ALA A 78 14.72 -13.98 18.69
C ALA A 78 14.56 -12.55 18.15
N ALA A 79 14.00 -12.37 16.96
CA ALA A 79 13.81 -11.06 16.37
C ALA A 79 12.65 -10.30 17.04
N VAL A 80 12.96 -9.10 17.53
CA VAL A 80 12.00 -8.15 18.08
C VAL A 80 10.97 -7.76 17.00
N GLY A 81 9.69 -7.76 17.37
CA GLY A 81 8.61 -7.36 16.48
C GLY A 81 8.33 -8.36 15.36
N ARG A 82 8.72 -9.65 15.53
CA ARG A 82 8.50 -10.67 14.50
C ARG A 82 7.03 -10.84 14.14
N ARG A 83 6.14 -10.93 15.12
CA ARG A 83 4.70 -11.19 14.88
C ARG A 83 4.04 -9.98 14.22
N GLU A 84 4.49 -8.80 14.60
CA GLU A 84 4.14 -7.49 14.07
C GLU A 84 4.58 -7.32 12.61
N MET A 85 5.81 -7.73 12.27
CA MET A 85 6.30 -7.79 10.89
C MET A 85 5.51 -8.79 10.03
N GLN A 86 5.16 -9.96 10.58
CA GLN A 86 4.31 -10.92 9.88
C GLN A 86 2.90 -10.38 9.62
N LEU A 87 2.33 -9.63 10.57
CA LEU A 87 1.05 -8.96 10.40
C LEU A 87 1.12 -7.92 9.27
N PHE A 88 2.20 -7.13 9.22
CA PHE A 88 2.44 -6.20 8.10
C PHE A 88 2.50 -6.94 6.76
N LEU A 89 3.32 -7.99 6.63
CA LEU A 89 3.44 -8.77 5.39
C LEU A 89 2.12 -9.44 4.99
N ALA A 90 1.37 -9.98 5.95
CA ALA A 90 0.05 -10.56 5.70
C ALA A 90 -0.93 -9.50 5.19
N SER A 91 -0.90 -8.30 5.75
CA SER A 91 -1.74 -7.18 5.30
C SER A 91 -1.38 -6.73 3.88
N PHE A 92 -0.09 -6.69 3.55
CA PHE A 92 0.40 -6.37 2.21
C PHE A 92 0.00 -7.44 1.16
N ILE A 93 -0.01 -8.73 1.52
CA ILE A 93 -0.55 -9.79 0.65
C ILE A 93 -2.02 -9.53 0.28
N VAL A 94 -2.83 -9.03 1.23
CA VAL A 94 -4.24 -8.71 0.96
C VAL A 94 -4.37 -7.46 0.07
N ILE A 95 -3.51 -6.45 0.24
CA ILE A 95 -3.44 -5.29 -0.67
C ILE A 95 -3.21 -5.77 -2.09
N GLU A 96 -2.15 -6.55 -2.32
CA GLU A 96 -1.78 -7.04 -3.66
C GLU A 96 -2.86 -7.95 -4.27
N LEU A 97 -3.55 -8.76 -3.46
CA LEU A 97 -4.72 -9.52 -3.92
C LEU A 97 -5.82 -8.59 -4.44
N CYS A 98 -6.11 -7.51 -3.72
CA CYS A 98 -7.11 -6.55 -4.16
C CYS A 98 -6.64 -5.71 -5.34
N GLU A 99 -5.33 -5.42 -5.43
CA GLU A 99 -4.72 -4.67 -6.53
C GLU A 99 -4.95 -5.35 -7.88
N ILE A 100 -4.81 -6.68 -7.95
CA ILE A 100 -5.13 -7.50 -9.13
C ILE A 100 -6.53 -7.19 -9.67
N PHE A 101 -7.50 -7.01 -8.79
CA PHE A 101 -8.91 -6.82 -9.14
C PHE A 101 -9.32 -5.37 -9.35
N THR A 102 -8.57 -4.42 -8.79
CA THR A 102 -8.94 -3.00 -8.76
C THR A 102 -8.13 -2.18 -9.74
N VAL A 103 -6.80 -2.15 -9.58
CA VAL A 103 -5.85 -1.44 -10.43
C VAL A 103 -5.46 -2.28 -11.65
N GLY A 104 -5.43 -3.60 -11.51
CA GLY A 104 -5.27 -4.52 -12.64
C GLY A 104 -6.42 -4.46 -13.66
N GLU A 105 -7.53 -3.80 -13.32
CA GLU A 105 -8.73 -3.66 -14.15
C GLU A 105 -9.24 -5.02 -14.65
N PHE A 106 -9.29 -5.99 -13.74
CA PHE A 106 -9.86 -7.30 -14.03
C PHE A 106 -11.36 -7.16 -14.35
N PRO A 107 -11.90 -7.85 -15.37
CA PRO A 107 -13.29 -7.68 -15.80
C PRO A 107 -14.28 -8.30 -14.81
N LEU A 108 -14.55 -7.57 -13.74
CA LEU A 108 -15.48 -7.91 -12.66
C LEU A 108 -16.81 -7.17 -12.81
N ALA A 109 -17.87 -7.74 -12.24
CA ALA A 109 -19.12 -7.02 -12.02
C ALA A 109 -18.89 -5.82 -11.09
N GLU A 110 -19.64 -4.74 -11.32
CA GLU A 110 -19.50 -3.45 -10.60
C GLU A 110 -19.51 -3.62 -9.08
N ASN A 111 -20.53 -4.30 -8.55
CA ASN A 111 -20.66 -4.57 -7.11
C ASN A 111 -19.45 -5.27 -6.50
N VAL A 112 -18.84 -6.19 -7.25
CA VAL A 112 -17.64 -6.94 -6.81
C VAL A 112 -16.42 -6.02 -6.84
N ARG A 113 -16.32 -5.16 -7.86
CA ARG A 113 -15.23 -4.17 -7.95
C ARG A 113 -15.29 -3.12 -6.86
N ILE A 114 -16.49 -2.65 -6.51
CA ILE A 114 -16.71 -1.74 -5.38
C ILE A 114 -16.23 -2.38 -4.08
N ALA A 115 -16.61 -3.65 -3.84
CA ALA A 115 -16.19 -4.39 -2.65
C ALA A 115 -14.66 -4.55 -2.56
N PHE A 116 -14.01 -4.99 -3.64
CA PHE A 116 -12.54 -5.07 -3.69
C PHE A 116 -11.87 -3.71 -3.54
N THR A 117 -12.44 -2.64 -4.09
CA THR A 117 -11.93 -1.27 -3.94
C THR A 117 -11.96 -0.82 -2.48
N GLY A 118 -13.07 -1.07 -1.79
CA GLY A 118 -13.20 -0.78 -0.36
C GLY A 118 -12.18 -1.53 0.49
N ILE A 119 -11.99 -2.83 0.23
CA ILE A 119 -10.99 -3.63 0.95
C ILE A 119 -9.58 -3.12 0.62
N HIS A 120 -9.29 -2.82 -0.65
CA HIS A 120 -7.98 -2.34 -1.07
C HIS A 120 -7.59 -1.05 -0.32
N ILE A 121 -8.44 -0.01 -0.39
CA ILE A 121 -8.17 1.28 0.24
C ILE A 121 -8.14 1.15 1.77
N GLY A 122 -9.06 0.37 2.35
CA GLY A 122 -9.08 0.10 3.79
C GLY A 122 -7.83 -0.65 4.27
N MET A 123 -7.30 -1.58 3.48
CA MET A 123 -6.06 -2.27 3.79
C MET A 123 -4.85 -1.36 3.66
N ILE A 124 -4.80 -0.42 2.71
CA ILE A 124 -3.67 0.54 2.58
C ILE A 124 -3.47 1.34 3.87
N ILE A 125 -4.54 1.94 4.42
CA ILE A 125 -4.44 2.70 5.68
C ILE A 125 -4.14 1.78 6.87
N ALA A 126 -4.73 0.58 6.92
CA ALA A 126 -4.47 -0.38 7.99
C ALA A 126 -3.01 -0.89 7.97
N SER A 127 -2.48 -1.24 6.80
CA SER A 127 -1.11 -1.72 6.62
C SER A 127 -0.07 -0.67 6.96
N THR A 128 -0.28 0.58 6.53
CA THR A 128 0.63 1.69 6.88
C THR A 128 0.57 2.04 8.36
N TRP A 129 -0.60 1.92 9.00
CA TRP A 129 -0.74 2.03 10.44
C TRP A 129 -0.01 0.91 11.19
N ILE A 130 -0.20 -0.36 10.77
CA ILE A 130 0.52 -1.52 11.32
C ILE A 130 2.03 -1.28 11.22
N LEU A 131 2.52 -0.88 10.03
CA LEU A 131 3.94 -0.61 9.83
C LEU A 131 4.46 0.48 10.79
N MET A 132 3.72 1.57 10.97
CA MET A 132 4.08 2.63 11.90
C MET A 132 4.13 2.13 13.36
N LEU A 133 3.14 1.34 13.80
CA LEU A 133 3.16 0.76 15.14
C LEU A 133 4.27 -0.27 15.32
N ASN A 134 4.70 -0.97 14.26
CA ASN A 134 5.88 -1.85 14.34
C ASN A 134 7.14 -1.05 14.75
N ALA A 135 7.31 0.18 14.25
CA ALA A 135 8.41 1.04 14.68
C ALA A 135 8.31 1.42 16.15
N VAL A 136 7.09 1.64 16.67
CA VAL A 136 6.87 1.92 18.11
C VAL A 136 7.23 0.71 18.98
N VAL A 137 6.90 -0.50 18.52
CA VAL A 137 7.28 -1.76 19.21
C VAL A 137 8.79 -1.92 19.27
N GLY A 138 9.54 -1.42 18.29
CA GLY A 138 11.01 -1.40 18.32
C GLY A 138 11.60 -0.64 19.52
N TYR A 139 10.87 0.31 20.11
CA TYR A 139 11.29 1.02 21.33
C TYR A 139 11.04 0.23 22.61
N GLN A 140 10.47 -0.97 22.53
CA GLN A 140 10.17 -1.84 23.67
C GLN A 140 9.27 -1.17 24.74
N ILE A 141 8.42 -0.22 24.32
CA ILE A 141 7.42 0.40 25.21
C ILE A 141 6.32 -0.62 25.55
N VAL A 142 6.02 -1.50 24.61
CA VAL A 142 5.14 -2.66 24.78
C VAL A 142 5.92 -3.89 24.35
N ASP A 143 5.86 -4.95 25.16
CA ASP A 143 6.51 -6.22 24.86
C ASP A 143 6.00 -6.79 23.53
N ASP A 144 6.92 -7.04 22.60
CA ASP A 144 6.61 -7.53 21.26
C ASP A 144 6.10 -8.98 21.27
N GLY A 145 5.27 -9.33 20.29
CA GLY A 145 4.69 -10.67 20.18
C GLY A 145 3.72 -11.06 21.29
N THR A 146 3.46 -10.18 22.26
CA THR A 146 2.46 -10.41 23.30
C THR A 146 1.04 -10.32 22.73
N PRO A 147 0.05 -11.05 23.30
CA PRO A 147 -1.34 -10.89 22.91
C PRO A 147 -1.85 -9.45 23.04
N LEU A 148 -1.28 -8.67 23.97
CA LEU A 148 -1.59 -7.27 24.14
C LEU A 148 -1.07 -6.43 22.96
N SER A 149 0.22 -6.55 22.61
CA SER A 149 0.81 -5.85 21.45
C SER A 149 0.01 -6.14 20.18
N ILE A 150 -0.15 -7.42 19.85
CA ILE A 150 -0.87 -7.85 18.65
C ILE A 150 -2.34 -7.43 18.69
N GLY A 151 -3.00 -7.57 19.85
CA GLY A 151 -4.39 -7.15 20.03
C GLY A 151 -4.60 -5.66 19.80
N LEU A 152 -3.71 -4.80 20.31
CA LEU A 152 -3.78 -3.36 20.12
C LEU A 152 -3.56 -2.96 18.66
N ILE A 153 -2.55 -3.54 18.01
CA ILE A 153 -2.26 -3.26 16.60
C ILE A 153 -3.43 -3.71 15.72
N VAL A 154 -3.90 -4.95 15.89
CA VAL A 154 -5.01 -5.50 15.09
C VAL A 154 -6.30 -4.73 15.33
N ALA A 155 -6.65 -4.42 16.59
CA ALA A 155 -7.88 -3.70 16.89
C ALA A 155 -7.88 -2.28 16.31
N SER A 156 -6.78 -1.53 16.50
CA SER A 156 -6.66 -0.18 15.95
C SER A 156 -6.60 -0.15 14.42
N ALA A 157 -5.90 -1.10 13.79
CA ALA A 157 -5.90 -1.28 12.34
C ALA A 157 -7.30 -1.64 11.81
N ALA A 158 -8.03 -2.50 12.51
CA ALA A 158 -9.40 -2.89 12.13
C ALA A 158 -10.38 -1.72 12.19
N ILE A 159 -10.22 -0.77 13.13
CA ILE A 159 -11.02 0.46 13.19
C ILE A 159 -10.75 1.33 11.97
N LEU A 160 -9.48 1.54 11.60
CA LEU A 160 -9.11 2.33 10.42
C LEU A 160 -9.57 1.68 9.12
N LEU A 161 -9.42 0.36 9.02
CA LEU A 161 -9.94 -0.45 7.92
C LEU A 161 -11.45 -0.31 7.83
N GLY A 162 -12.17 -0.56 8.92
CA GLY A 162 -13.64 -0.55 8.96
C GLY A 162 -14.22 0.81 8.61
N GLY A 163 -13.65 1.90 9.14
CA GLY A 163 -14.07 3.26 8.82
C GLY A 163 -13.85 3.60 7.34
N THR A 164 -12.67 3.27 6.80
CA THR A 164 -12.33 3.56 5.40
C THR A 164 -13.11 2.68 4.42
N LEU A 165 -13.29 1.40 4.77
CA LEU A 165 -14.13 0.46 4.04
C LEU A 165 -15.56 0.99 3.98
N TYR A 166 -16.15 1.39 5.12
CA TYR A 166 -17.49 1.96 5.16
C TYR A 166 -17.62 3.19 4.24
N VAL A 167 -16.72 4.17 4.35
CA VAL A 167 -16.76 5.35 3.48
C VAL A 167 -16.66 4.98 2.01
N THR A 168 -15.76 4.06 1.66
CA THR A 168 -15.57 3.64 0.25
C THR A 168 -16.77 2.88 -0.29
N LEU A 169 -17.35 1.96 0.50
CA LEU A 169 -18.51 1.19 0.10
C LEU A 169 -19.76 2.05 0.00
N ASP A 170 -19.97 2.98 0.93
CA ASP A 170 -21.10 3.91 0.86
C ASP A 170 -20.96 4.87 -0.33
N THR A 171 -19.73 5.26 -0.69
CA THR A 171 -19.48 6.03 -1.93
C THR A 171 -19.88 5.21 -3.15
N GLY A 172 -19.38 3.97 -3.28
CA GLY A 172 -19.63 3.16 -4.47
C GLY A 172 -21.06 2.61 -4.58
N PHE A 173 -21.67 2.16 -3.47
CA PHE A 173 -23.04 1.63 -3.48
C PHE A 173 -24.13 2.68 -3.25
N GLN A 174 -23.75 3.91 -2.88
CA GLN A 174 -24.65 5.04 -2.69
C GLN A 174 -25.78 4.75 -1.70
N TRP A 175 -25.52 3.97 -0.64
CA TRP A 175 -26.55 3.57 0.32
C TRP A 175 -27.18 4.76 1.05
N THR A 176 -26.35 5.75 1.43
CA THR A 176 -26.81 6.96 2.12
C THR A 176 -27.00 8.16 1.20
N ASN A 177 -26.52 8.10 -0.05
CA ASN A 177 -26.41 9.21 -1.00
C ASN A 177 -25.56 10.40 -0.49
N TYR A 178 -24.84 10.25 0.63
CA TYR A 178 -24.09 11.37 1.24
C TYR A 178 -22.95 11.87 0.35
N TRP A 179 -22.31 10.96 -0.38
CA TRP A 179 -21.16 11.26 -1.24
C TRP A 179 -21.49 11.44 -2.73
N ASP A 180 -22.75 11.38 -3.16
CA ASP A 180 -23.12 11.40 -4.60
C ASP A 180 -22.58 12.61 -5.39
N SER A 181 -22.38 13.73 -4.71
CA SER A 181 -21.74 14.90 -5.31
C SER A 181 -20.31 14.64 -5.82
N SER A 182 -19.64 13.57 -5.37
CA SER A 182 -18.28 13.19 -5.78
C SER A 182 -18.18 12.53 -7.15
N TYR A 183 -19.30 12.20 -7.78
CA TYR A 183 -19.34 11.65 -9.15
C TYR A 183 -19.19 12.77 -10.20
N GLN A 184 -19.53 14.00 -9.83
CA GLN A 184 -19.45 15.16 -10.73
C GLN A 184 -18.05 15.80 -10.67
N PRO A 185 -17.51 16.31 -11.80
CA PRO A 185 -16.27 17.07 -11.80
C PRO A 185 -16.30 18.22 -10.78
N PRO A 186 -15.26 18.41 -9.95
CA PRO A 186 -13.91 17.84 -10.03
C PRO A 186 -13.69 16.54 -9.22
N ASN A 187 -14.75 15.74 -9.03
CA ASN A 187 -14.76 14.49 -8.24
C ASN A 187 -14.20 14.72 -6.84
N ARG A 188 -14.79 15.69 -6.13
CA ARG A 188 -14.30 16.11 -4.83
C ARG A 188 -14.76 15.13 -3.75
N HIS A 189 -13.81 14.48 -3.07
CA HIS A 189 -14.08 13.55 -1.99
C HIS A 189 -13.04 13.66 -0.86
N ILE A 190 -13.27 14.55 0.10
CA ILE A 190 -12.29 14.87 1.16
C ILE A 190 -11.98 13.68 2.06
N ALA A 191 -12.99 12.90 2.47
CA ALA A 191 -12.77 11.78 3.39
C ALA A 191 -11.83 10.72 2.78
N LEU A 192 -12.15 10.20 1.59
CA LEU A 192 -11.25 9.30 0.86
C LEU A 192 -9.90 9.94 0.56
N TYR A 193 -9.81 11.22 0.20
CA TYR A 193 -8.50 11.88 0.03
C TYR A 193 -7.62 11.80 1.28
N VAL A 194 -8.20 12.05 2.45
CA VAL A 194 -7.48 11.97 3.72
C VAL A 194 -7.12 10.52 4.07
N LEU A 195 -8.09 9.61 3.99
CA LEU A 195 -7.94 8.21 4.41
C LEU A 195 -7.06 7.37 3.47
N TYR A 196 -7.14 7.60 2.16
CA TYR A 196 -6.39 6.85 1.14
C TYR A 196 -4.98 7.43 0.90
N GLN A 197 -4.82 8.76 0.93
CA GLN A 197 -3.57 9.39 0.50
C GLN A 197 -2.80 10.02 1.66
N LEU A 198 -3.43 10.97 2.38
CA LEU A 198 -2.71 11.83 3.31
C LEU A 198 -2.29 11.09 4.59
N VAL A 199 -3.22 10.39 5.23
CA VAL A 199 -2.97 9.69 6.49
C VAL A 199 -1.97 8.53 6.30
N PRO A 200 -2.09 7.67 5.28
CA PRO A 200 -1.08 6.65 4.99
C PRO A 200 0.31 7.26 4.77
N LEU A 201 0.42 8.38 4.05
CA LEU A 201 1.68 9.09 3.87
C LEU A 201 2.26 9.59 5.20
N ILE A 202 1.43 10.13 6.09
CA ILE A 202 1.86 10.56 7.44
C ILE A 202 2.39 9.36 8.23
N PHE A 203 1.73 8.20 8.18
CA PHE A 203 2.18 6.99 8.86
C PHE A 203 3.53 6.49 8.32
N LEU A 204 3.75 6.52 7.00
CA LEU A 204 5.03 6.17 6.40
C LEU A 204 6.16 7.12 6.81
N VAL A 205 5.90 8.43 6.87
CA VAL A 205 6.87 9.42 7.35
C VAL A 205 7.17 9.21 8.83
N ALA A 206 6.15 8.97 9.65
CA ALA A 206 6.32 8.67 11.07
C ALA A 206 7.15 7.40 11.28
N PHE A 207 6.85 6.32 10.54
CA PHE A 207 7.66 5.09 10.51
C PHE A 207 9.13 5.38 10.22
N PHE A 208 9.42 6.10 9.12
CA PHE A 208 10.79 6.43 8.75
C PHE A 208 11.52 7.22 9.83
N VAL A 209 10.87 8.23 10.41
CA VAL A 209 11.47 9.07 11.48
C VAL A 209 11.71 8.25 12.75
N LEU A 210 10.74 7.45 13.19
CA LEU A 210 10.85 6.61 14.38
C LEU A 210 11.97 5.58 14.23
N GLU A 211 12.05 4.89 13.10
CA GLU A 211 13.13 3.91 12.85
C GLU A 211 14.49 4.57 12.71
N THR A 212 14.56 5.75 12.08
CA THR A 212 15.81 6.52 12.01
C THR A 212 16.33 6.88 13.40
N ILE A 213 15.44 7.34 14.29
CA ILE A 213 15.82 7.65 15.67
C ILE A 213 16.27 6.38 16.40
N LEU A 214 15.54 5.27 16.26
CA LEU A 214 15.89 3.99 16.88
C LEU A 214 17.30 3.55 16.45
N VAL A 215 17.57 3.54 15.15
CA VAL A 215 18.85 3.07 14.60
C VAL A 215 20.00 3.99 15.01
N VAL A 216 19.85 5.31 14.84
CA VAL A 216 20.94 6.27 15.05
C VAL A 216 21.20 6.54 16.53
N ARG A 217 20.14 6.61 17.35
CA ARG A 217 20.25 7.03 18.76
C ARG A 217 20.24 5.88 19.74
N VAL A 218 19.48 4.82 19.47
CA VAL A 218 19.35 3.68 20.40
C VAL A 218 20.37 2.61 20.06
N LEU A 219 20.44 2.16 18.80
CA LEU A 219 21.36 1.11 18.38
C LEU A 219 22.78 1.62 18.11
N GLY A 220 22.93 2.84 17.59
CA GLY A 220 24.22 3.43 17.27
C GLY A 220 24.92 2.80 16.05
N GLU A 221 24.20 2.03 15.23
CA GLU A 221 24.74 1.34 14.05
C GLU A 221 24.13 1.93 12.77
N MET A 222 24.97 2.42 11.85
CA MET A 222 24.49 3.14 10.67
C MET A 222 24.18 2.23 9.47
N ARG A 223 24.64 0.97 9.46
CA ARG A 223 24.40 0.06 8.32
C ARG A 223 22.90 -0.14 7.99
N PRO A 224 21.99 -0.33 8.96
CA PRO A 224 20.56 -0.46 8.68
C PRO A 224 19.95 0.76 7.97
N MET A 225 20.49 1.96 8.18
CA MET A 225 19.99 3.18 7.53
C MET A 225 20.02 3.12 6.00
N LEU A 226 20.95 2.35 5.42
CA LEU A 226 21.01 2.15 3.98
C LEU A 226 19.72 1.50 3.46
N TYR A 227 19.24 0.46 4.14
CA TYR A 227 18.03 -0.27 3.75
C TYR A 227 16.76 0.56 3.99
N LEU A 228 16.69 1.28 5.12
CA LEU A 228 15.56 2.16 5.42
C LEU A 228 15.45 3.31 4.40
N THR A 229 16.59 3.93 4.05
CA THR A 229 16.63 5.00 3.05
C THR A 229 16.32 4.46 1.65
N ALA A 230 16.82 3.28 1.30
CA ALA A 230 16.49 2.62 0.04
C ALA A 230 14.99 2.34 -0.06
N ALA A 231 14.34 1.87 1.01
CA ALA A 231 12.89 1.66 1.04
C ALA A 231 12.11 2.95 0.76
N LEU A 232 12.49 4.06 1.41
CA LEU A 232 11.86 5.37 1.19
C LEU A 232 12.01 5.84 -0.27
N LEU A 233 13.22 5.74 -0.83
CA LEU A 233 13.49 6.14 -2.21
C LEU A 233 12.74 5.27 -3.22
N LEU A 234 12.73 3.96 -3.03
CA LEU A 234 11.99 3.02 -3.87
C LEU A 234 10.49 3.36 -3.86
N PHE A 235 9.90 3.54 -2.67
CA PHE A 235 8.49 3.93 -2.57
C PHE A 235 8.21 5.27 -3.27
N ALA A 236 9.05 6.29 -3.03
CA ALA A 236 8.90 7.61 -3.65
C ALA A 236 8.99 7.55 -5.18
N ILE A 237 9.92 6.76 -5.73
CA ILE A 237 10.03 6.51 -7.17
C ILE A 237 8.74 5.89 -7.71
N GLY A 238 8.19 4.89 -7.00
CA GLY A 238 6.89 4.29 -7.34
C GLY A 238 5.76 5.33 -7.41
N GLN A 239 5.69 6.25 -6.44
CA GLN A 239 4.70 7.34 -6.45
C GLN A 239 4.89 8.31 -7.63
N ILE A 240 6.14 8.61 -8.01
CA ILE A 240 6.43 9.45 -9.19
C ILE A 240 5.93 8.76 -10.47
N PHE A 241 6.21 7.45 -10.61
CA PHE A 241 5.70 6.69 -11.76
C PHE A 241 4.18 6.73 -11.84
N ASN A 242 3.49 6.55 -10.70
CA ASN A 242 2.04 6.56 -10.67
C ASN A 242 1.46 7.93 -11.01
N TYR A 243 1.88 8.97 -10.29
CA TYR A 243 1.21 10.28 -10.31
C TYR A 243 1.71 11.25 -11.38
N VAL A 244 2.91 11.04 -11.92
CA VAL A 244 3.52 11.98 -12.87
C VAL A 244 3.78 11.33 -14.22
N VAL A 245 4.31 10.10 -14.23
CA VAL A 245 4.78 9.45 -15.47
C VAL A 245 3.69 8.59 -16.12
N SER A 246 2.65 8.21 -15.38
CA SER A 246 1.69 7.20 -15.81
C SER A 246 0.99 7.53 -17.14
N SER A 247 0.47 8.75 -17.30
CA SER A 247 -0.16 9.20 -18.55
C SER A 247 0.79 9.15 -19.75
N HIS A 248 2.08 9.43 -19.57
CA HIS A 248 3.09 9.33 -20.64
C HIS A 248 3.34 7.88 -21.05
N ILE A 249 3.39 6.95 -20.08
CA ILE A 249 3.55 5.51 -20.34
C ILE A 249 2.29 4.96 -21.04
N CYS A 250 1.11 5.32 -20.56
CA CYS A 250 -0.14 4.88 -21.16
C CYS A 250 -0.23 5.32 -22.63
N ASN A 251 0.00 6.61 -22.91
CA ASN A 251 -0.02 7.12 -24.28
C ASN A 251 1.08 6.48 -25.15
N GLY A 252 2.29 6.31 -24.62
CA GLY A 252 3.42 5.70 -25.34
C GLY A 252 3.23 4.22 -25.65
N THR A 253 2.39 3.51 -24.89
CA THR A 253 2.07 2.08 -25.09
C THR A 253 0.71 1.85 -25.72
N ASN A 254 0.02 2.91 -26.16
CA ASN A 254 -1.35 2.87 -26.69
C ASN A 254 -2.34 2.17 -25.74
N GLY A 255 -2.27 2.47 -24.43
CA GLY A 255 -3.20 1.92 -23.44
C GLY A 255 -2.92 0.46 -23.04
N ALA A 256 -1.75 -0.10 -23.37
CA ALA A 256 -1.42 -1.46 -22.96
C ALA A 256 -1.06 -1.56 -21.46
N VAL A 257 -0.32 -0.58 -20.95
CA VAL A 257 0.08 -0.46 -19.54
C VAL A 257 0.22 1.01 -19.16
N ASP A 258 0.09 1.32 -17.88
CA ASP A 258 0.31 2.66 -17.32
C ASP A 258 1.27 2.62 -16.13
N GLY A 259 1.58 3.76 -15.54
CA GLY A 259 2.55 3.88 -14.46
C GLY A 259 2.24 3.08 -13.20
N ALA A 260 1.01 2.58 -13.04
CA ALA A 260 0.64 1.72 -11.92
C ALA A 260 1.51 0.45 -11.87
N LEU A 261 1.94 -0.13 -13.00
CA LEU A 261 2.80 -1.33 -12.96
C LEU A 261 4.13 -1.05 -12.26
N PHE A 262 4.72 0.12 -12.51
CA PHE A 262 5.98 0.49 -11.89
C PHE A 262 5.77 0.83 -10.43
N GLN A 263 4.64 1.44 -10.08
CA GLN A 263 4.29 1.65 -8.68
C GLN A 263 4.18 0.32 -7.92
N THR A 264 3.52 -0.71 -8.46
CA THR A 264 3.47 -2.06 -7.86
C THR A 264 4.89 -2.62 -7.66
N LEU A 265 5.73 -2.58 -8.70
CA LEU A 265 7.12 -3.06 -8.65
C LEU A 265 7.93 -2.35 -7.56
N PHE A 266 7.95 -1.02 -7.58
CA PHE A 266 8.74 -0.24 -6.64
C PHE A 266 8.21 -0.31 -5.21
N THR A 267 6.90 -0.49 -5.03
CA THR A 267 6.29 -0.73 -3.72
C THR A 267 6.71 -2.09 -3.17
N LEU A 268 6.70 -3.15 -3.98
CA LEU A 268 7.23 -4.45 -3.60
C LEU A 268 8.72 -4.35 -3.20
N LEU A 269 9.55 -3.68 -4.00
CA LEU A 269 10.96 -3.50 -3.68
C LEU A 269 11.15 -2.71 -2.38
N ALA A 270 10.31 -1.72 -2.10
CA ALA A 270 10.31 -0.99 -0.84
C ALA A 270 9.94 -1.91 0.35
N VAL A 271 8.92 -2.77 0.21
CA VAL A 271 8.53 -3.76 1.23
C VAL A 271 9.66 -4.76 1.49
N VAL A 272 10.35 -5.22 0.44
CA VAL A 272 11.53 -6.09 0.56
C VAL A 272 12.65 -5.36 1.32
N ALA A 273 12.92 -4.10 1.00
CA ALA A 273 13.91 -3.29 1.69
C ALA A 273 13.56 -3.04 3.17
N VAL A 274 12.27 -2.80 3.49
CA VAL A 274 11.77 -2.72 4.88
C VAL A 274 12.00 -4.03 5.62
N TRP A 275 11.75 -5.18 4.98
CA TRP A 275 11.99 -6.48 5.60
C TRP A 275 13.49 -6.73 5.85
N ILE A 276 14.37 -6.38 4.90
CA ILE A 276 15.82 -6.47 5.07
C ILE A 276 16.29 -5.53 6.19
N PHE A 277 15.75 -4.31 6.22
CA PHE A 277 15.99 -3.35 7.30
C PHE A 277 15.64 -3.95 8.66
N TRP A 278 14.40 -4.43 8.83
CA TRP A 278 13.95 -5.09 10.05
C TRP A 278 14.85 -6.28 10.42
N SER A 279 15.17 -7.13 9.45
CA SER A 279 16.09 -8.25 9.66
C SER A 279 17.45 -7.78 10.20
N SER A 280 17.97 -6.66 9.69
CA SER A 280 19.31 -6.15 10.02
C SER A 280 19.43 -5.49 11.40
N ILE A 281 18.32 -5.03 11.98
CA ILE A 281 18.30 -4.45 13.33
C ILE A 281 18.06 -5.50 14.43
N THR A 282 17.82 -6.76 14.06
CA THR A 282 17.58 -7.86 15.02
C THR A 282 18.81 -8.74 15.23
N GLU A 283 18.97 -9.25 16.47
CA GLU A 283 20.22 -9.79 17.03
C GLU A 283 20.78 -11.05 16.35
N ASP A 284 20.00 -11.77 15.54
CA ASP A 284 20.41 -13.05 14.93
C ASP A 284 21.64 -12.94 13.99
N ASP A 285 22.01 -11.72 13.58
CA ASP A 285 23.12 -11.45 12.65
C ASP A 285 24.35 -10.81 13.33
N TRP A 286 24.38 -10.72 14.66
CA TRP A 286 25.51 -10.16 15.41
C TRP A 286 26.59 -11.24 15.59
N PRO A 287 27.89 -10.96 15.34
CA PRO A 287 28.94 -11.94 15.55
C PRO A 287 28.99 -12.31 17.03
N MET A 288 28.52 -13.52 17.34
CA MET A 288 28.66 -14.09 18.68
C MET A 288 30.16 -14.10 19.02
N PRO A 289 30.58 -13.65 20.22
CA PRO A 289 31.95 -13.77 20.64
C PRO A 289 32.35 -15.24 20.49
N VAL A 290 33.34 -15.49 19.62
CA VAL A 290 33.94 -16.82 19.48
C VAL A 290 34.41 -17.19 20.87
N GLY A 291 33.80 -18.23 21.45
CA GLY A 291 34.00 -18.58 22.85
C GLY A 291 35.50 -18.62 23.17
N ASN A 292 35.92 -17.84 24.16
CA ASN A 292 37.20 -18.04 24.79
C ASN A 292 37.19 -19.49 25.29
N ASN A 293 37.98 -20.35 24.65
CA ASN A 293 38.45 -21.57 25.28
C ASN A 293 39.27 -21.13 26.48
N PHE A 294 38.62 -21.00 27.65
CA PHE A 294 39.36 -20.96 28.90
C PHE A 294 39.90 -22.38 29.15
N PRO A 295 41.19 -22.48 29.55
CA PRO A 295 41.89 -23.75 29.74
C PRO A 295 41.31 -24.59 30.89
#